data_AF-A0A2V8QSU4-F1
#
_entry.id   AF-A0A2V8QSU4-F1
#
_cell.length_a   1.000
_cell.length_b   1.000
_cell.length_c   1.000
_cell.angle_alpha   90.00
_cell.angle_beta   90.00
_cell.angle_gamma   90.00
#
_symmetry.space_group_name_H-M   'P 1'
#
loop_
_entity.id
_entity.type
_entity.pdbx_description
1 polymer ?
#
loop_
_entity_poly.entity_id
_entity_poly.type
_entity_poly.pdbx_seq_one_letter_code
_entity_poly.pdbx_strand_id
1 'polypeptide(L)'
;MSAIIENPPVGQRERDVEEVETVTIRFAGDSGDGMQLTGTQFTNTSAIVGNDISTLPDFPAEIRAPAGSLPGVSGFQLNFS
;
A
#
# COMPACT_ATOMS: atom_id res chain seq x y z
N MET A 1 -33.79 2.05 31.24
CA MET A 1 -32.38 2.40 31.49
C MET A 1 -31.57 1.89 30.31
N SER A 2 -31.24 2.77 29.36
CA SER A 2 -30.41 2.43 28.20
C SER A 2 -29.01 2.97 28.50
N ALA A 3 -28.02 2.08 28.58
CA ALA A 3 -26.65 2.49 28.80
C ALA A 3 -26.12 3.12 27.50
N ILE A 4 -25.90 4.43 27.56
CA ILE A 4 -25.07 5.18 26.61
C ILE A 4 -23.62 4.68 26.78
N ILE A 5 -23.12 3.96 25.79
CA ILE A 5 -21.71 3.60 25.69
C ILE A 5 -20.99 4.85 25.20
N GLU A 6 -20.34 5.58 26.11
CA GLU A 6 -19.41 6.64 25.72
C GLU A 6 -18.15 5.99 25.12
N ASN A 7 -17.86 6.30 23.85
CA ASN A 7 -16.58 5.94 23.25
C ASN A 7 -15.47 6.71 23.98
N PRO A 8 -14.38 6.04 24.43
CA PRO A 8 -13.28 6.73 25.07
C PRO A 8 -12.59 7.69 24.07
N PRO A 9 -12.07 8.84 24.55
CA PRO A 9 -11.37 9.79 23.69
C PRO A 9 -10.11 9.13 23.13
N VAL A 10 -10.03 9.03 21.80
CA VAL A 10 -8.79 8.66 21.11
C VAL A 10 -7.81 9.79 21.37
N GLY A 11 -6.86 9.57 22.29
CA GLY A 11 -5.79 10.52 22.56
C GLY A 11 -5.01 10.79 21.27
N GLN A 12 -5.12 12.01 20.76
CA GLN A 12 -4.26 12.50 19.69
C GLN A 12 -2.86 12.62 20.27
N ARG A 13 -2.03 11.60 20.06
CA ARG A 13 -0.59 11.76 20.18
C ARG A 13 -0.19 12.74 19.07
N GLU A 14 0.31 13.92 19.43
CA GLU A 14 1.03 14.76 18.47
C GLU A 14 2.14 13.89 17.88
N ARG A 15 2.01 13.59 16.58
CA ARG A 15 3.04 12.87 15.84
C ARG A 15 3.98 13.94 15.31
N ASP A 16 5.27 13.79 15.55
CA ASP A 16 6.27 14.61 14.90
C ASP A 16 6.14 14.40 13.38
N VAL A 17 5.75 15.45 12.67
CA VAL A 17 5.63 15.45 11.21
C VAL A 17 6.95 15.98 10.66
N GLU A 18 7.61 15.15 9.85
CA GLU A 18 8.84 15.50 9.15
C GLU A 18 8.54 15.71 7.67
N GLU A 19 9.07 16.80 7.11
CA GLU A 19 9.10 17.01 5.66
C GLU A 19 10.32 16.28 5.08
N VAL A 20 10.07 15.42 4.10
CA VAL A 20 11.09 14.60 3.44
C VAL A 20 11.08 14.86 1.94
N GLU A 21 12.26 14.91 1.32
CA GLU A 21 12.42 15.18 -0.12
C GLU A 21 11.92 14.02 -0.99
N THR A 22 11.95 12.79 -0.48
CA THR A 22 11.62 11.60 -1.26
C THR A 22 10.99 10.54 -0.37
N VAL A 23 9.96 9.86 -0.87
CA VAL A 23 9.26 8.78 -0.14
C VAL A 23 9.07 7.59 -1.04
N THR A 24 9.52 6.41 -0.59
CA THR A 24 9.18 5.15 -1.25
C THR A 24 8.13 4.37 -0.44
N ILE A 25 7.07 3.92 -1.12
CA ILE A 25 6.02 3.06 -0.56
C ILE A 25 6.04 1.73 -1.32
N ARG A 26 6.11 0.60 -0.60
CA ARG A 26 6.00 -0.75 -1.17
C ARG A 26 4.70 -1.41 -0.71
N PHE A 27 3.83 -1.74 -1.67
CA PHE A 27 2.77 -2.72 -1.47
C PHE A 27 3.38 -4.10 -1.61
N ALA A 28 3.13 -4.99 -0.64
CA ALA A 28 3.56 -6.39 -0.67
C ALA A 28 2.42 -7.28 -0.18
N GLY A 29 2.27 -8.43 -0.82
CA GLY A 29 1.19 -9.38 -0.51
C GLY A 29 1.30 -10.66 -1.33
N ASP A 30 0.42 -11.61 -1.08
CA ASP A 30 0.43 -12.88 -1.80
C ASP A 30 0.12 -12.66 -3.29
N SER A 31 0.74 -13.48 -4.13
CA SER A 31 0.46 -13.46 -5.56
C SER A 31 -1.02 -13.77 -5.80
N GLY A 32 -1.72 -12.84 -6.44
CA GLY A 32 -3.16 -12.90 -6.65
C GLY A 32 -3.98 -11.95 -5.78
N ASP A 33 -3.40 -11.39 -4.71
CA ASP A 33 -4.10 -10.42 -3.83
C ASP A 33 -4.20 -9.01 -4.44
N GLY A 34 -3.66 -8.82 -5.64
CA GLY A 34 -3.86 -7.59 -6.41
C GLY A 34 -2.86 -6.46 -6.15
N MET A 35 -1.64 -6.76 -5.67
CA MET A 35 -0.60 -5.72 -5.46
C MET A 35 -0.35 -4.85 -6.70
N GLN A 36 -0.43 -5.45 -7.88
CA GLN A 36 -0.28 -4.76 -9.16
C GLN A 36 -1.46 -3.84 -9.48
N LEU A 37 -2.69 -4.28 -9.17
CA LEU A 37 -3.90 -3.47 -9.35
C LEU A 37 -3.89 -2.30 -8.37
N THR A 38 -3.63 -2.56 -7.09
CA THR A 38 -3.51 -1.55 -6.05
C THR A 38 -2.43 -0.52 -6.40
N GLY A 39 -1.23 -0.98 -6.75
CA GLY A 39 -0.12 -0.12 -7.16
C GLY A 39 -0.46 0.76 -8.36
N THR A 40 -1.09 0.18 -9.39
CA THR A 40 -1.52 0.90 -10.59
C THR A 40 -2.57 1.97 -10.28
N GLN A 41 -3.59 1.65 -9.48
CA GLN A 41 -4.64 2.61 -9.13
C GLN A 41 -4.10 3.76 -8.26
N PHE A 42 -3.18 3.44 -7.34
CA PHE A 42 -2.51 4.43 -6.51
C PHE A 42 -1.63 5.35 -7.37
N THR A 43 -0.87 4.78 -8.31
CA THR A 43 -0.05 5.52 -9.27
C THR A 43 -0.89 6.47 -10.09
N ASN A 44 -1.96 5.98 -10.72
CA ASN A 44 -2.84 6.79 -11.56
C ASN A 44 -3.44 7.97 -10.77
N THR A 45 -3.94 7.69 -9.57
CA THR A 45 -4.53 8.73 -8.71
C THR A 45 -3.47 9.75 -8.30
N SER A 46 -2.28 9.30 -7.90
CA SER A 46 -1.17 10.18 -7.47
C SER A 46 -0.70 11.09 -8.60
N ALA A 47 -0.56 10.55 -9.82
CA ALA A 47 -0.19 11.32 -11.01
C ALA A 47 -1.27 12.34 -11.40
N ILE A 48 -2.56 11.98 -11.32
CA ILE A 48 -3.68 12.90 -11.59
C ILE A 48 -3.69 14.08 -10.61
N VAL A 49 -3.32 13.84 -9.36
CA VAL A 49 -3.19 14.89 -8.32
C VAL A 49 -1.91 15.73 -8.51
N GLY A 50 -1.03 15.35 -9.43
CA GLY A 50 0.15 16.13 -9.81
C GLY A 50 1.42 15.78 -9.04
N ASN A 51 1.47 14.63 -8.37
CA ASN A 51 2.70 14.16 -7.73
C ASN A 51 3.70 13.65 -8.79
N ASP A 52 4.98 13.97 -8.61
CA ASP A 52 6.05 13.30 -9.36
C ASP A 52 6.27 11.92 -8.77
N ILE A 53 6.10 10.90 -9.61
CA ILE A 53 6.12 9.51 -9.17
C ILE A 53 6.85 8.62 -10.16
N SER A 54 7.65 7.70 -9.61
CA SER A 54 8.23 6.57 -10.33
C SER A 54 7.70 5.26 -9.76
N THR A 55 7.60 4.22 -10.58
CA THR A 55 7.06 2.92 -10.15
C THR A 55 8.00 1.77 -10.46
N LEU A 56 7.95 0.73 -9.64
CA LEU A 56 8.67 -0.53 -9.87
C LEU A 56 7.77 -1.71 -9.46
N PRO A 57 7.11 -2.38 -10.41
CA PRO A 57 6.36 -3.60 -10.14
C PRO A 57 7.31 -4.79 -9.93
N ASP A 58 6.98 -5.64 -8.96
CA ASP A 58 7.72 -6.86 -8.61
C ASP A 58 6.78 -8.06 -8.76
N PHE A 59 7.04 -8.87 -9.79
CA PHE A 59 6.24 -10.05 -10.09
C PHE A 59 6.96 -11.31 -9.59
N PRO A 60 6.28 -12.24 -8.92
CA PRO A 60 6.88 -13.49 -8.51
C PRO A 60 7.39 -14.27 -9.73
N ALA A 61 8.43 -15.08 -9.53
CA ALA A 61 9.03 -15.88 -10.59
C ALA A 61 8.07 -16.98 -11.12
N GLU A 62 7.04 -17.35 -10.36
CA GLU A 62 6.06 -18.36 -10.75
C GLU A 62 4.91 -17.77 -11.59
N ILE A 63 4.86 -18.13 -12.89
CA ILE A 63 3.78 -17.76 -13.82
C ILE A 63 2.38 -18.18 -13.32
N ARG A 64 2.30 -19.29 -12.58
CA ARG A 64 1.17 -19.76 -11.76
C ARG A 64 1.65 -21.03 -11.07
N ALA A 65 1.81 -20.99 -9.76
CA ALA A 65 2.18 -22.19 -9.02
C ALA A 65 1.04 -23.24 -9.12
N PRO A 66 1.31 -24.55 -9.22
CA PRO A 66 0.29 -25.60 -9.29
C PRO A 66 -0.75 -25.47 -8.17
N ALA A 67 -2.00 -25.87 -8.42
CA ALA A 67 -3.05 -25.80 -7.40
C ALA A 67 -2.59 -26.50 -6.10
N GLY A 68 -2.58 -25.76 -4.98
CA GLY A 68 -2.16 -26.27 -3.67
C GLY A 68 -0.71 -25.96 -3.27
N SER A 69 0.05 -25.20 -4.06
CA SER A 69 1.38 -24.71 -3.67
C SER A 69 1.30 -23.36 -2.94
N LEU A 70 2.30 -23.07 -2.09
CA LEU A 70 2.37 -21.81 -1.36
C LEU A 70 2.44 -20.65 -2.38
N PRO A 71 1.60 -19.60 -2.24
CA PRO A 71 1.65 -18.47 -3.13
C PRO A 71 3.02 -17.78 -3.05
N GLY A 72 3.57 -17.40 -4.21
CA GLY A 72 4.72 -16.52 -4.28
C GLY A 72 4.34 -15.12 -3.76
N VAL A 73 5.32 -14.34 -3.29
CA VAL A 73 5.09 -12.96 -2.85
C VAL A 73 5.17 -12.04 -4.07
N SER A 74 4.23 -11.10 -4.17
CA SER A 74 4.25 -10.03 -5.16
C SER A 74 4.43 -8.67 -4.50
N GLY A 75 4.93 -7.70 -5.26
CA GLY A 75 5.11 -6.35 -4.76
C GLY A 75 4.90 -5.27 -5.82
N PHE A 76 4.67 -4.05 -5.35
CA PHE A 76 4.64 -2.85 -6.18
C PHE A 76 5.22 -1.69 -5.40
N GLN A 77 6.27 -1.05 -5.92
CA GLN A 77 6.85 0.12 -5.30
C GLN A 77 6.46 1.40 -6.04
N LEU A 78 6.28 2.47 -5.27
CA LEU A 78 6.16 3.83 -5.73
C LEU A 78 7.21 4.68 -5.05
N ASN A 79 7.82 5.59 -5.79
CA ASN A 79 8.71 6.60 -5.27
C ASN A 79 8.17 7.99 -5.61
N PHE A 80 8.05 8.84 -4.60
CA PHE A 80 7.67 10.25 -4.70
C PHE A 80 8.92 11.11 -4.62
N SER A 81 9.04 12.11 -5.48
CA SER A 81 10.14 13.09 -5.52
C SER A 81 9.67 14.52 -5.78
#